data_AF-A0A850WWH2-F1
#
_entry.id   AF-A0A850WWH2-F1
#
_cell.length_a   1.000
_cell.length_b   1.000
_cell.length_c   1.000
_cell.angle_alpha   90.00
_cell.angle_beta   90.00
_cell.angle_gamma   90.00
#
_symmetry.space_group_name_H-M   'P 1'
#
loop_
_entity.id
_entity.type
_entity.pdbx_description
1 polymer ?
#
loop_
_entity_poly.entity_id
_entity_poly.type
_entity_poly.pdbx_seq_one_letter_code
_entity_poly.pdbx_strand_id
1 'polypeptide(L)'
;GRGAPGDTQYFLYWQNSRHDNVMECELYIKDENGRNVGCRFQNVKIDIEKAYFLVNGSSKGSLIQFYDEYIQLYKIEKLIPPSNIAVHCEEIKYDCIIQWQRPQINHSNKDKCFKYEINIKHKAGGNSHIFQRSNTRKKYYLKMRAAGSSCFVNPTWGQWSAPIEFGKNKTTPLAVLPPEISCYTH
;
A
#
# COMPACT_ATOMS: atom_id res chain seq x y z
N GLY A 1 -18.83 -6.41 24.06
CA GLY A 1 -19.56 -7.07 22.96
C GLY A 1 -20.98 -6.53 22.83
N ARG A 2 -21.71 -6.95 21.79
CA ARG A 2 -23.09 -6.47 21.50
C ARG A 2 -24.12 -6.72 22.61
N GLY A 3 -23.88 -7.71 23.49
CA GLY A 3 -24.76 -8.02 24.63
C GLY A 3 -24.39 -7.34 25.95
N ALA A 4 -23.39 -6.45 25.97
CA ALA A 4 -23.01 -5.75 27.19
C ALA A 4 -23.95 -4.56 27.47
N PRO A 5 -24.16 -4.19 28.74
CA PRO A 5 -25.03 -3.08 29.15
C PRO A 5 -24.77 -1.79 28.36
N GLY A 6 -25.83 -1.02 28.13
CA GLY A 6 -25.76 0.22 27.34
C GLY A 6 -24.84 1.29 27.93
N ASP A 7 -24.65 1.29 29.25
CA ASP A 7 -23.75 2.19 29.99
C ASP A 7 -22.29 1.69 30.04
N THR A 8 -21.97 0.59 29.37
CA THR A 8 -20.61 0.04 29.39
C THR A 8 -19.64 0.93 28.64
N GLN A 9 -18.54 1.32 29.30
CA GLN A 9 -17.39 1.94 28.66
C GLN A 9 -16.22 0.95 28.57
N TYR A 10 -15.50 0.93 27.45
CA TYR A 10 -14.33 0.07 27.23
C TYR A 10 -13.02 0.86 27.27
N PHE A 11 -11.96 0.20 27.72
CA PHE A 11 -10.61 0.77 27.78
C PHE A 11 -9.64 -0.22 27.17
N LEU A 12 -8.79 0.22 26.25
CA LEU A 12 -7.80 -0.62 25.58
C LEU A 12 -6.41 -0.25 26.08
N TYR A 13 -5.68 -1.25 26.53
CA TYR A 13 -4.29 -1.17 26.92
C TYR A 13 -3.46 -2.10 26.05
N TRP A 14 -2.22 -1.73 25.79
CA TRP A 14 -1.29 -2.60 25.06
C TRP A 14 0.14 -2.48 25.59
N GLN A 15 0.92 -3.52 25.36
CA GLN A 15 2.32 -3.62 25.69
C GLN A 15 3.05 -4.17 24.47
N ASN A 16 4.06 -3.47 23.96
CA ASN A 16 4.68 -3.83 22.68
C ASN A 16 5.56 -5.10 22.78
N SER A 17 6.29 -5.24 23.89
CA SER A 17 7.03 -6.45 24.28
C SER A 17 6.86 -6.71 25.78
N ARG A 18 7.27 -7.88 26.26
CA ARG A 18 7.14 -8.24 27.70
C ARG A 18 7.86 -7.29 28.65
N HIS A 19 8.86 -6.57 28.16
CA HIS A 19 9.70 -5.67 28.94
C HIS A 19 9.30 -4.20 28.80
N ASP A 20 8.35 -3.87 27.93
CA ASP A 20 7.91 -2.50 27.71
C ASP A 20 6.85 -2.07 28.72
N ASN A 21 6.61 -0.76 28.82
CA ASN A 21 5.52 -0.24 29.63
C ASN A 21 4.16 -0.51 28.99
N VAL A 22 3.15 -0.73 29.82
CA VAL A 22 1.76 -0.78 29.38
C VAL A 22 1.30 0.64 29.04
N MET A 23 0.71 0.79 27.87
CA MET A 23 0.20 2.06 27.35
C MET A 23 -1.31 1.95 27.16
N GLU A 24 -2.06 2.95 27.61
CA GLU A 24 -3.47 3.08 27.24
C GLU A 24 -3.62 3.59 25.80
N CYS A 25 -4.76 3.30 25.17
CA CYS A 25 -5.16 3.90 23.92
C CYS A 25 -5.06 5.43 23.94
N GLU A 26 -4.33 5.97 22.97
CA GLU A 26 -4.14 7.41 22.81
C GLU A 26 -5.36 8.09 22.18
N LEU A 27 -5.98 7.44 21.18
CA LEU A 27 -7.09 7.99 20.43
C LEU A 27 -8.20 6.96 20.26
N TYR A 28 -9.17 7.00 21.17
CA TYR A 28 -10.35 6.14 21.08
C TYR A 28 -11.24 6.51 19.89
N ILE A 29 -11.71 5.48 19.20
CA ILE A 29 -12.79 5.57 18.23
C ILE A 29 -14.08 5.28 18.99
N LYS A 30 -15.04 6.20 18.94
CA LYS A 30 -16.30 6.09 19.68
C LYS A 30 -17.48 5.82 18.76
N ASP A 31 -18.48 5.10 19.28
CA ASP A 31 -19.77 4.97 18.63
C ASP A 31 -20.67 6.19 18.89
N GLU A 32 -21.90 6.15 18.37
CA GLU A 32 -22.91 7.21 18.51
C GLU A 32 -23.27 7.50 19.97
N ASN A 33 -23.11 6.54 20.87
CA ASN A 33 -23.38 6.67 22.30
C ASN A 33 -22.14 7.11 23.11
N GLY A 34 -21.03 7.41 22.43
CA GLY A 34 -19.78 7.81 23.07
C GLY A 34 -18.99 6.66 23.71
N ARG A 35 -19.36 5.40 23.40
CA ARG A 35 -18.66 4.21 23.88
C ARG A 35 -17.44 3.93 22.99
N ASN A 36 -16.33 3.60 23.62
CA ASN A 36 -15.08 3.25 22.95
C ASN A 36 -15.25 1.90 22.23
N VAL A 37 -15.12 1.91 20.90
CA VAL A 37 -15.27 0.73 20.03
C VAL A 37 -14.01 0.41 19.22
N GLY A 38 -12.98 1.26 19.33
CA GLY A 38 -11.69 1.05 18.69
C GLY A 38 -10.64 2.02 19.22
N CYS A 39 -9.43 1.89 18.70
CA CYS A 39 -8.30 2.71 19.09
C CYS A 39 -7.39 3.02 17.90
N ARG A 40 -6.71 4.18 17.95
CA ARG A 40 -5.55 4.48 17.14
C ARG A 40 -4.36 4.78 18.04
N PHE A 41 -3.29 4.04 17.84
CA PHE A 41 -1.99 4.30 18.46
C PHE A 41 -1.11 5.02 17.45
N GLN A 42 -0.37 6.02 17.91
CA GLN A 42 0.61 6.73 17.11
C GLN A 42 2.00 6.12 17.31
N ASN A 43 2.87 6.24 16.29
CA ASN A 43 4.29 5.86 16.39
C ASN A 43 4.57 4.41 16.84
N VAL A 44 3.68 3.47 16.48
CA VAL A 44 3.85 2.05 16.81
C VAL A 44 5.11 1.50 16.16
N LYS A 45 6.07 1.07 16.99
CA LYS A 45 7.20 0.26 16.54
C LYS A 45 6.78 -1.20 16.52
N ILE A 46 7.01 -1.88 15.41
CA ILE A 46 6.67 -3.31 15.27
C ILE A 46 7.86 -4.11 15.78
N ASP A 47 7.64 -4.85 16.87
CA ASP A 47 8.58 -5.86 17.34
C ASP A 47 8.27 -7.22 16.68
N ILE A 48 9.28 -8.10 16.63
CA ILE A 48 9.13 -9.50 16.24
C ILE A 48 8.47 -10.33 17.35
N GLU A 49 8.58 -9.87 18.60
CA GLU A 49 7.89 -10.45 19.75
C GLU A 49 6.37 -10.24 19.69
N LYS A 50 5.65 -10.91 20.59
CA LYS A 50 4.20 -10.74 20.71
C LYS A 50 3.90 -9.51 21.57
N ALA A 51 3.12 -8.58 21.02
CA ALA A 51 2.50 -7.52 21.79
C ALA A 51 1.31 -8.09 22.57
N TYR A 52 1.13 -7.62 23.80
CA TYR A 52 -0.03 -7.93 24.63
C TYR A 52 -1.10 -6.85 24.49
N PHE A 53 -2.35 -7.24 24.30
CA PHE A 53 -3.50 -6.33 24.26
C PHE A 53 -4.50 -6.74 25.33
N LEU A 54 -5.05 -5.74 26.03
CA LEU A 54 -6.07 -5.92 27.06
C LEU A 54 -7.20 -4.92 26.84
N VAL A 55 -8.42 -5.42 26.65
CA VAL A 55 -9.65 -4.63 26.66
C VAL A 55 -10.35 -4.85 27.98
N ASN A 56 -10.39 -3.82 28.80
CA ASN A 56 -11.17 -3.79 30.03
C ASN A 56 -12.49 -3.05 29.82
N GLY A 57 -13.45 -3.22 30.73
CA GLY A 57 -14.70 -2.49 30.68
C GLY A 57 -15.25 -2.13 32.06
N SER A 58 -16.03 -1.07 32.11
CA SER A 58 -16.72 -0.60 33.32
C SER A 58 -18.18 -0.34 33.00
N SER A 59 -19.08 -0.70 33.94
CA SER A 59 -20.50 -0.34 33.92
C SER A 59 -20.98 -0.14 35.36
N LYS A 60 -22.12 0.52 35.56
CA LYS A 60 -22.61 0.88 36.90
C LYS A 60 -23.07 -0.32 37.72
N GLY A 61 -23.67 -1.31 37.08
CA GLY A 61 -24.38 -2.42 37.76
C GLY A 61 -23.95 -3.80 37.29
N SER A 62 -22.98 -3.92 36.41
CA SER A 62 -22.54 -5.22 35.89
C SER A 62 -21.01 -5.28 35.79
N LEU A 63 -20.47 -6.42 36.22
CA LEU A 63 -19.07 -6.73 35.96
C LEU A 63 -18.89 -7.00 34.47
N ILE A 64 -17.95 -6.29 33.86
CA ILE A 64 -17.62 -6.46 32.45
C ILE A 64 -16.38 -7.33 32.38
N GLN A 65 -16.50 -8.48 31.74
CA GLN A 65 -15.37 -9.37 31.53
C GLN A 65 -14.35 -8.70 30.60
N PHE A 66 -13.08 -8.73 30.99
CA PHE A 66 -12.00 -8.27 30.14
C PHE A 66 -11.70 -9.29 29.02
N TYR A 67 -11.07 -8.81 27.95
CA TYR A 67 -10.54 -9.65 26.89
C TYR A 67 -9.07 -9.33 26.72
N ASP A 68 -8.23 -10.34 26.60
CA ASP A 68 -6.82 -10.14 26.32
C ASP A 68 -6.28 -11.10 25.25
N GLU A 69 -5.23 -10.66 24.56
CA GLU A 69 -4.64 -11.42 23.47
C GLU A 69 -3.18 -11.04 23.23
N TYR A 70 -2.38 -12.02 22.79
CA TYR A 70 -1.02 -11.81 22.33
C TYR A 70 -0.95 -11.86 20.80
N ILE A 71 -0.54 -10.74 20.18
CA ILE A 71 -0.53 -10.58 18.73
C ILE A 71 0.88 -10.26 18.25
N GLN A 72 1.33 -10.95 17.18
CA GLN A 72 2.55 -10.55 16.46
C GLN A 72 2.19 -9.45 15.47
N LEU A 73 2.65 -8.23 15.73
CA LEU A 73 2.21 -7.05 14.96
C LEU A 73 2.55 -7.16 13.47
N TYR A 74 3.70 -7.73 13.11
CA TYR A 74 4.08 -7.94 11.71
C TYR A 74 3.12 -8.86 10.94
N LYS A 75 2.30 -9.68 11.60
CA LYS A 75 1.29 -10.54 10.95
C LYS A 75 0.02 -9.79 10.56
N ILE A 76 -0.24 -8.65 11.20
CA ILE A 76 -1.43 -7.82 10.96
C ILE A 76 -1.08 -6.49 10.27
N GLU A 77 0.22 -6.18 10.13
CA GLU A 77 0.70 -5.01 9.41
C GLU A 77 0.22 -5.01 7.96
N LYS A 78 -0.31 -3.88 7.50
CA LYS A 78 -0.64 -3.66 6.09
C LYS A 78 0.50 -2.88 5.45
N LEU A 79 1.28 -3.55 4.60
CA LEU A 79 2.39 -2.91 3.90
C LEU A 79 1.91 -1.78 2.99
N ILE A 80 2.63 -0.67 3.05
CA ILE A 80 2.54 0.40 2.05
C ILE A 80 3.08 -0.08 0.69
N PRO A 81 2.58 0.44 -0.43
CA PRO A 81 3.16 0.15 -1.74
C PRO A 81 4.63 0.63 -1.83
N PRO A 82 5.42 0.05 -2.75
CA PRO A 82 6.79 0.54 -3.01
C PRO A 82 6.82 2.02 -3.40
N SER A 83 7.89 2.71 -3.03
CA SER A 83 8.11 4.13 -3.32
C SER A 83 9.12 4.33 -4.46
N ASN A 84 9.26 5.57 -4.95
CA ASN A 84 10.23 5.95 -5.98
C ASN A 84 10.22 5.04 -7.21
N ILE A 85 9.01 4.68 -7.64
CA ILE A 85 8.80 3.83 -8.80
C ILE A 85 9.09 4.66 -10.06
N ALA A 86 10.15 4.30 -10.77
CA ALA A 86 10.60 4.95 -12.00
C ALA A 86 10.62 3.94 -13.14
N VAL A 87 10.23 4.39 -14.34
CA VAL A 87 10.25 3.58 -15.55
C VAL A 87 11.14 4.27 -16.59
N HIS A 88 12.23 3.60 -16.95
CA HIS A 88 13.20 4.08 -17.93
C HIS A 88 13.13 3.19 -19.16
N CYS A 89 12.68 3.75 -20.29
CA CYS A 89 12.62 3.05 -21.56
C CYS A 89 13.59 3.73 -22.53
N GLU A 90 14.57 2.99 -23.03
CA GLU A 90 15.44 3.48 -24.09
C GLU A 90 14.69 3.41 -25.44
N GLU A 91 14.86 4.41 -26.31
CA GLU A 91 14.14 4.45 -27.60
C GLU A 91 14.64 3.38 -28.59
N ILE A 92 15.92 3.02 -28.46
CA ILE A 92 16.61 2.11 -29.38
C ILE A 92 16.48 0.65 -28.92
N LYS A 93 16.27 0.40 -27.61
CA LYS A 93 16.09 -0.94 -27.05
C LYS A 93 14.62 -1.26 -26.82
N TYR A 94 14.25 -2.50 -27.09
CA TYR A 94 12.93 -3.05 -26.76
C TYR A 94 12.81 -3.47 -25.28
N ASP A 95 13.65 -2.93 -24.37
CA ASP A 95 13.60 -3.19 -22.93
C ASP A 95 13.32 -1.91 -22.12
N CYS A 96 12.56 -2.02 -21.03
CA CYS A 96 12.25 -0.91 -20.11
C CYS A 96 12.69 -1.40 -18.73
N ILE A 97 13.40 -0.54 -18.02
CA ILE A 97 13.88 -0.83 -16.68
C ILE A 97 12.90 -0.16 -15.71
N ILE A 98 12.30 -0.95 -14.84
CA ILE A 98 11.44 -0.47 -13.76
C ILE A 98 12.26 -0.56 -12.48
N GLN A 99 12.43 0.58 -11.81
CA GLN A 99 13.17 0.69 -10.55
C GLN A 99 12.22 1.18 -9.47
N TRP A 100 12.41 0.70 -8.24
CA TRP A 100 11.64 1.14 -7.09
C TRP A 100 12.44 0.97 -5.80
N GLN A 101 11.99 1.65 -4.77
CA GLN A 101 12.42 1.41 -3.40
C GLN A 101 11.41 0.51 -2.69
N ARG A 102 11.92 -0.49 -1.98
CA ARG A 102 11.09 -1.35 -1.15
C ARG A 102 10.34 -0.56 -0.07
N PRO A 103 9.22 -1.09 0.45
CA PRO A 103 8.60 -0.54 1.66
C PRO A 103 9.62 -0.40 2.80
N GLN A 104 9.62 0.76 3.44
CA GLN A 104 10.49 1.03 4.59
C GLN A 104 9.73 0.63 5.86
N ILE A 105 10.14 -0.50 6.45
CA ILE A 105 9.63 -1.02 7.72
C ILE A 105 10.77 -1.09 8.73
N ASN A 106 10.43 -1.03 10.02
CA ASN A 106 11.41 -1.02 11.12
C ASN A 106 11.99 -2.41 11.46
N HIS A 107 11.30 -3.49 11.11
CA HIS A 107 11.65 -4.86 11.50
C HIS A 107 12.30 -5.68 10.37
N SER A 108 12.53 -5.10 9.20
CA SER A 108 13.32 -5.72 8.12
C SER A 108 13.92 -4.69 7.16
N ASN A 109 15.16 -4.91 6.77
CA ASN A 109 15.89 -4.04 5.85
C ASN A 109 16.40 -4.74 4.57
N LYS A 110 16.01 -6.00 4.33
CA LYS A 110 16.54 -6.81 3.23
C LYS A 110 15.52 -6.96 2.11
N ASP A 111 15.93 -6.71 0.87
CA ASP A 111 15.04 -6.77 -0.30
C ASP A 111 14.44 -8.17 -0.52
N LYS A 112 15.20 -9.23 -0.21
CA LYS A 112 14.75 -10.63 -0.35
C LYS A 112 13.54 -11.00 0.53
N CYS A 113 13.20 -10.17 1.51
CA CYS A 113 12.06 -10.40 2.39
C CYS A 113 10.74 -9.96 1.75
N PHE A 114 10.79 -9.29 0.60
CA PHE A 114 9.63 -8.79 -0.12
C PHE A 114 9.45 -9.54 -1.44
N LYS A 115 8.20 -9.63 -1.85
CA LYS A 115 7.78 -9.99 -3.20
C LYS A 115 6.88 -8.89 -3.74
N TYR A 116 6.88 -8.72 -5.06
CA TYR A 116 6.19 -7.64 -5.73
C TYR A 116 5.24 -8.17 -6.78
N GLU A 117 4.16 -7.44 -6.98
CA GLU A 117 3.26 -7.65 -8.11
C GLU A 117 3.17 -6.35 -8.90
N ILE A 118 3.42 -6.47 -10.21
CA ILE A 118 3.42 -5.34 -11.13
C ILE A 118 2.25 -5.53 -12.10
N ASN A 119 1.39 -4.53 -12.17
CA ASN A 119 0.29 -4.48 -13.11
C ASN A 119 0.54 -3.37 -14.14
N ILE A 120 0.73 -3.76 -15.40
CA ILE A 120 0.92 -2.82 -16.51
C ILE A 120 -0.29 -2.92 -17.43
N LYS A 121 -0.95 -1.79 -17.67
CA LYS A 121 -2.09 -1.69 -18.58
C LYS A 121 -1.84 -0.63 -19.63
N HIS A 122 -2.19 -0.92 -20.88
CA HIS A 122 -2.18 0.09 -21.93
C HIS A 122 -3.44 0.98 -21.85
N LYS A 123 -3.30 2.27 -22.17
CA LYS A 123 -4.42 3.19 -22.39
C LYS A 123 -5.06 2.92 -23.76
N ALA A 124 -5.75 1.78 -23.92
CA ALA A 124 -6.59 1.53 -25.10
C ALA A 124 -8.01 1.99 -24.78
N GLY A 125 -8.58 2.84 -25.64
CA GLY A 125 -10.03 2.95 -25.72
C GLY A 125 -10.58 1.63 -26.25
N GLY A 126 -11.15 0.80 -25.38
CA GLY A 126 -11.83 -0.44 -25.75
C GLY A 126 -10.96 -1.70 -25.70
N ASN A 127 -11.41 -2.65 -24.87
CA ASN A 127 -11.19 -4.09 -24.79
C ASN A 127 -9.77 -4.67 -25.04
N SER A 128 -9.28 -5.35 -23.99
CA SER A 128 -7.94 -5.89 -23.81
C SER A 128 -7.52 -6.97 -24.81
N HIS A 129 -6.32 -6.82 -25.38
CA HIS A 129 -5.54 -7.92 -25.98
C HIS A 129 -4.10 -7.92 -25.46
N ILE A 130 -3.53 -9.13 -25.40
CA ILE A 130 -2.27 -9.51 -24.77
C ILE A 130 -1.05 -8.86 -25.43
N PHE A 131 -0.03 -8.60 -24.60
CA PHE A 131 1.17 -7.80 -24.81
C PHE A 131 2.14 -8.39 -25.87
N GLN A 132 2.35 -7.66 -26.97
CA GLN A 132 3.61 -7.66 -27.72
C GLN A 132 4.07 -6.21 -27.92
N ARG A 133 5.28 -5.91 -27.43
CA ARG A 133 5.90 -4.59 -27.25
C ARG A 133 6.40 -3.94 -28.56
N SER A 134 5.73 -4.12 -29.70
CA SER A 134 6.19 -3.50 -30.95
C SER A 134 5.85 -2.00 -31.06
N ASN A 135 5.30 -1.37 -30.02
CA ASN A 135 4.89 0.04 -30.10
C ASN A 135 5.25 0.84 -28.84
N THR A 136 6.41 1.51 -28.87
CA THR A 136 6.78 2.63 -27.97
C THR A 136 5.87 3.86 -28.14
N ARG A 137 4.92 3.81 -29.08
CA ARG A 137 3.95 4.88 -29.45
C ARG A 137 2.65 4.85 -28.64
N LYS A 138 2.66 4.16 -27.50
CA LYS A 138 1.49 3.84 -26.70
C LYS A 138 1.72 4.30 -25.26
N LYS A 139 0.67 4.80 -24.60
CA LYS A 139 0.70 5.20 -23.18
C LYS A 139 0.30 4.04 -22.29
N TYR A 140 1.04 3.83 -21.20
CA TYR A 140 0.84 2.75 -20.26
C TYR A 140 0.67 3.29 -18.84
N TYR A 141 -0.07 2.55 -18.02
CA TYR A 141 -0.20 2.75 -16.60
C TYR A 141 0.42 1.57 -15.86
N LEU A 142 1.34 1.86 -14.95
CA LEU A 142 1.92 0.89 -14.03
C LEU A 142 1.35 1.11 -12.64
N LYS A 143 0.93 0.01 -12.00
CA LYS A 143 0.68 -0.06 -10.56
C LYS A 143 1.54 -1.17 -9.97
N MET A 144 1.97 -0.99 -8.73
CA MET A 144 2.74 -2.01 -8.02
C MET A 144 2.29 -2.14 -6.58
N ARG A 145 2.38 -3.35 -6.04
CA ARG A 145 2.17 -3.63 -4.61
C ARG A 145 3.23 -4.59 -4.08
N ALA A 146 3.37 -4.63 -2.77
CA ALA A 146 4.32 -5.49 -2.08
C ALA A 146 3.61 -6.43 -1.09
N ALA A 147 4.25 -7.56 -0.84
CA ALA A 147 3.94 -8.50 0.22
C ALA A 147 5.24 -9.06 0.80
N GLY A 148 5.16 -9.62 2.00
CA GLY A 148 6.23 -10.41 2.58
C GLY A 148 6.42 -11.75 1.88
N SER A 149 7.67 -12.15 1.73
CA SER A 149 8.07 -13.50 1.33
C SER A 149 8.72 -14.25 2.50
N SER A 150 9.39 -13.54 3.42
CA SER A 150 10.13 -14.09 4.54
C SER A 150 10.48 -12.98 5.57
N CYS A 151 11.35 -13.28 6.54
CA CYS A 151 11.90 -12.31 7.51
C CYS A 151 10.87 -11.58 8.38
N PHE A 152 9.83 -12.28 8.84
CA PHE A 152 8.79 -11.68 9.68
C PHE A 152 8.10 -10.47 9.02
N VAL A 153 7.89 -10.53 7.70
CA VAL A 153 7.09 -9.55 6.95
C VAL A 153 5.75 -10.18 6.57
N ASN A 154 4.64 -9.44 6.68
CA ASN A 154 3.29 -9.97 6.40
C ASN A 154 3.17 -10.52 4.96
N PRO A 155 2.80 -11.80 4.75
CA PRO A 155 2.64 -12.38 3.41
C PRO A 155 1.41 -11.87 2.63
N THR A 156 0.50 -11.15 3.30
CA THR A 156 -0.69 -10.57 2.69
C THR A 156 -0.32 -9.40 1.78
N TRP A 157 -0.98 -9.31 0.62
CA TRP A 157 -0.77 -8.20 -0.32
C TRP A 157 -1.19 -6.86 0.28
N GLY A 158 -0.28 -5.89 0.25
CA GLY A 158 -0.55 -4.50 0.55
C GLY A 158 -1.41 -3.81 -0.52
N GLN A 159 -1.62 -2.51 -0.33
CA GLN A 159 -2.35 -1.69 -1.28
C GLN A 159 -1.55 -1.47 -2.57
N TRP A 160 -2.26 -1.22 -3.67
CA TRP A 160 -1.64 -0.79 -4.92
C TRP A 160 -1.11 0.63 -4.81
N SER A 161 0.03 0.89 -5.46
CA SER A 161 0.55 2.24 -5.68
C SER A 161 -0.43 3.08 -6.50
N ALA A 162 -0.25 4.40 -6.43
CA ALA A 162 -0.80 5.29 -7.44
C ALA A 162 -0.35 4.84 -8.85
N PRO A 163 -1.19 5.01 -9.88
CA PRO A 163 -0.82 4.67 -11.24
C PRO A 163 0.27 5.61 -11.75
N ILE A 164 1.28 5.05 -12.42
CA ILE A 164 2.38 5.79 -13.04
C ILE A 164 2.21 5.69 -14.55
N GLU A 165 2.12 6.84 -15.21
CA GLU A 165 2.00 6.92 -16.66
C GLU A 165 3.39 6.93 -17.31
N PHE A 166 3.59 6.11 -18.34
CA PHE A 166 4.82 6.10 -19.13
C PHE A 166 4.54 5.75 -20.61
N GLY A 167 5.51 6.05 -21.49
CA GLY A 167 5.37 5.91 -22.95
C GLY A 167 4.97 7.22 -23.64
N LYS A 168 5.10 7.27 -24.98
CA LYS A 168 4.83 8.47 -25.79
C LYS A 168 3.58 8.29 -26.63
N ASN A 169 2.70 9.31 -26.68
CA ASN A 169 1.79 9.48 -27.81
C ASN A 169 2.55 10.26 -28.88
N LYS A 170 2.77 9.68 -30.07
CA LYS A 170 3.02 10.55 -31.24
C LYS A 170 1.66 11.04 -31.71
N THR A 171 1.31 12.27 -31.39
CA THR A 171 0.47 13.04 -32.31
C THR A 171 1.35 13.24 -33.54
N THR A 172 1.02 12.60 -34.65
CA THR A 172 1.64 12.93 -35.93
C THR A 172 1.50 14.44 -36.11
N PRO A 173 2.58 15.24 -36.21
CA PRO A 173 2.44 16.53 -36.86
C PRO A 173 1.94 16.20 -38.27
N LEU A 174 0.82 16.79 -38.69
CA LEU A 174 0.45 16.81 -40.09
C LEU A 174 1.70 17.24 -40.85
N ALA A 175 2.22 16.36 -41.70
CA ALA A 175 3.36 16.68 -42.55
C ALA A 175 2.94 17.90 -43.37
N VAL A 176 3.51 19.06 -43.04
CA VAL A 176 3.54 20.18 -43.97
C VAL A 176 4.45 19.71 -45.09
N LEU A 177 3.83 19.28 -46.20
CA LEU A 177 4.54 19.02 -47.44
C LEU A 177 5.32 20.30 -47.79
N PRO A 178 6.63 20.23 -48.11
CA PRO A 178 7.32 21.38 -48.64
C PRO A 178 6.63 21.82 -49.95
N PRO A 179 6.53 23.14 -50.23
CA PRO A 179 5.95 23.61 -51.48
C PRO A 179 6.78 23.07 -52.66
N GLU A 180 6.08 22.51 -53.64
CA GLU A 180 6.65 22.08 -54.91
C GLU A 180 7.42 23.23 -55.57
N ILE A 181 8.71 23.02 -55.81
CA ILE A 181 9.52 23.90 -56.66
C ILE A 181 9.09 23.62 -58.10
N SER A 182 8.28 24.51 -58.67
CA SER A 182 7.95 24.51 -60.10
C SER A 182 8.92 25.44 -60.82
N CYS A 183 9.80 24.87 -61.65
CA CYS A 183 10.58 25.63 -62.62
C CYS A 183 9.71 25.94 -63.84
N TYR A 184 9.62 27.20 -64.24
CA TYR A 184 9.11 27.59 -65.55
C TYR A 184 10.28 28.09 -66.41
N THR A 185 10.41 27.51 -67.60
CA THR A 185 11.25 28.00 -68.68
C THR A 185 10.54 29.12 -69.43
N HIS A 186 11.22 30.24 -69.62
CA HIS A 186 11.14 31.01 -70.86
C HIS A 186 12.56 31.40 -71.27
#